data_AF-A0A1Y1VPJ7-F1
#
_entry.id   AF-A0A1Y1VPJ7-F1
#
_cell.length_a   1.000
_cell.length_b   1.000
_cell.length_c   1.000
_cell.angle_alpha   90.00
_cell.angle_beta   90.00
_cell.angle_gamma   90.00
#
_symmetry.space_group_name_H-M   'P 1'
#
loop_
_entity.id
_entity.type
_entity.pdbx_description
1 polymer ?
#
loop_
_entity_poly.entity_id
_entity_poly.type
_entity_poly.pdbx_seq_one_letter_code
_entity_poly.pdbx_strand_id
1 'polypeptide(L)'
;MLSINSLFPPVNKWEWKQIINPNFFSWTVDKTPLSGYKSIIWLWITYFSVIAIIKLYMRNKKPFNMNKFTSFNNKVFIAWSIILTVLSGYNLFDKLSKFNIIEIYCEHETTTKGLWPYITYLYYLNKIYQLTGSIILTFKKKSLRHYHIWRHIYAIPLIYSWLNNRMNYSTLAVFVNSFVHSFLYIYSWKISVDVDKAPFYKKKIIFFQSLHLLLSFAICIPHVFF
;
A
#
# COMPACT_ATOMS: atom_id res chain seq x y z
N MET A 1 14.07 22.09 -25.09
CA MET A 1 14.61 20.71 -25.10
C MET A 1 14.36 20.08 -23.73
N LEU A 2 13.43 19.12 -23.62
CA LEU A 2 13.25 18.32 -22.41
C LEU A 2 14.48 17.43 -22.26
N SER A 3 15.29 17.65 -21.21
CA SER A 3 16.46 16.79 -20.99
C SER A 3 15.97 15.38 -20.62
N ILE A 4 16.61 14.35 -21.15
CA ILE A 4 16.29 12.94 -20.86
C ILE A 4 16.29 12.67 -19.34
N ASN A 5 17.16 13.37 -18.61
CA ASN A 5 17.25 13.30 -17.14
C ASN A 5 16.01 13.85 -16.42
N SER A 6 15.22 14.71 -17.07
CA SER A 6 13.93 15.19 -16.52
C SER A 6 12.83 14.13 -16.59
N LEU A 7 13.00 13.05 -17.36
CA LEU A 7 12.00 11.99 -17.52
C LEU A 7 12.10 10.92 -16.41
N PHE A 8 13.28 10.76 -15.81
CA PHE A 8 13.55 9.75 -14.79
C PHE A 8 13.33 10.30 -13.38
N PRO A 9 12.92 9.46 -12.41
CA PRO A 9 12.87 9.87 -11.02
C PRO A 9 14.29 10.18 -10.52
N PRO A 10 14.49 11.22 -9.69
CA PRO A 10 15.81 11.62 -9.21
C PRO A 10 16.29 10.68 -8.09
N VAL A 11 16.62 9.43 -8.44
CA VAL A 11 17.04 8.38 -7.48
C VAL A 11 18.25 8.81 -6.64
N ASN A 12 19.16 9.59 -7.23
CA ASN A 12 20.37 10.08 -6.57
C ASN A 12 20.10 11.14 -5.48
N LYS A 13 18.89 11.71 -5.42
CA LYS A 13 18.50 12.72 -4.41
C LYS A 13 17.73 12.11 -3.24
N TRP A 14 17.55 10.79 -3.21
CA TRP A 14 16.77 10.13 -2.17
C TRP A 14 17.51 10.08 -0.83
N GLU A 15 16.90 10.68 0.19
CA GLU A 15 17.45 10.73 1.55
C GLU A 15 17.00 9.51 2.36
N TRP A 16 17.65 8.37 2.15
CA TRP A 16 17.36 7.11 2.88
C TRP A 16 17.49 7.22 4.40
N LYS A 17 18.28 8.19 4.90
CA LYS A 17 18.49 8.43 6.33
C LYS A 17 17.21 8.88 7.05
N GLN A 18 16.26 9.50 6.35
CA GLN A 18 14.99 9.94 6.92
C GLN A 18 14.07 8.77 7.31
N ILE A 19 14.29 7.58 6.74
CA ILE A 19 13.49 6.38 7.01
C ILE A 19 13.82 5.79 8.40
N ILE A 20 15.02 6.03 8.90
CA ILE A 20 15.52 5.39 10.14
C ILE A 20 14.95 6.09 11.38
N ASN A 21 14.59 7.37 11.29
CA ASN A 21 14.18 8.16 12.45
C ASN A 21 12.72 8.65 12.34
N PRO A 22 11.75 7.96 12.97
CA PRO A 22 10.32 8.21 12.78
C PRO A 22 9.85 9.58 13.29
N ASN A 23 10.53 10.15 14.29
CA ASN A 23 10.11 11.42 14.92
C ASN A 23 10.45 12.66 14.08
N PHE A 24 11.41 12.56 13.16
CA PHE A 24 11.85 13.67 12.30
C PHE A 24 11.41 13.51 10.84
N PHE A 25 10.59 12.50 10.55
CA PHE A 25 10.14 12.24 9.19
C PHE A 25 9.24 13.38 8.68
N SER A 26 9.59 13.89 7.49
CA SER A 26 8.78 14.87 6.77
C SER A 26 8.68 14.47 5.31
N TRP A 27 7.46 14.40 4.78
CA TRP A 27 7.23 14.09 3.38
C TRP A 27 7.70 15.27 2.53
N THR A 28 8.73 15.05 1.70
CA THR A 28 9.27 16.06 0.80
C THR A 28 9.36 15.49 -0.61
N VAL A 29 8.57 16.07 -1.51
CA VAL A 29 8.50 15.66 -2.92
C VAL A 29 9.90 15.69 -3.53
N ASP A 30 10.25 14.61 -4.23
CA ASP A 30 11.54 14.35 -4.89
C ASP A 30 12.76 14.13 -3.97
N LYS A 31 12.60 14.22 -2.65
CA LYS A 31 13.65 13.91 -1.66
C LYS A 31 13.37 12.65 -0.86
N THR A 32 12.12 12.40 -0.47
CA THR A 32 11.74 11.10 0.11
C THR A 32 11.72 10.04 -1.00
N PRO A 33 12.15 8.79 -0.73
CA PRO A 33 12.18 7.76 -1.77
C PRO A 33 10.76 7.49 -2.30
N LEU A 34 10.63 7.42 -3.62
CA LEU A 34 9.36 7.20 -4.35
C LEU A 34 8.31 8.31 -4.20
N SER A 35 8.72 9.52 -3.79
CA SER A 35 7.82 10.66 -3.55
C SER A 35 7.53 11.56 -4.75
N GLY A 36 8.16 11.33 -5.90
CA GLY A 36 7.85 12.06 -7.13
C GLY A 36 6.76 11.33 -7.92
N TYR A 37 5.82 12.07 -8.53
CA TYR A 37 4.82 11.52 -9.46
C TYR A 37 5.46 10.69 -10.59
N LYS A 38 6.66 11.10 -11.05
CA LYS A 38 7.48 10.34 -12.01
C LYS A 38 7.83 8.95 -11.50
N SER A 39 8.09 8.79 -10.20
CA SER A 39 8.39 7.49 -9.58
C SER A 39 7.19 6.55 -9.68
N ILE A 40 5.97 7.07 -9.53
CA ILE A 40 4.73 6.27 -9.66
C ILE A 40 4.51 5.83 -11.11
N ILE A 41 4.73 6.73 -12.08
CA ILE A 41 4.61 6.40 -13.50
C ILE A 41 5.60 5.29 -13.86
N TRP A 42 6.87 5.44 -13.48
CA TRP A 42 7.91 4.43 -13.72
C TRP A 42 7.65 3.12 -12.97
N LEU A 43 7.09 3.17 -11.76
CA LEU A 43 6.66 1.97 -11.03
C LEU A 43 5.62 1.18 -11.84
N TRP A 44 4.60 1.85 -12.39
CA TRP A 44 3.58 1.18 -13.19
C TRP A 44 4.13 0.63 -14.51
N ILE A 45 4.93 1.41 -15.23
CA ILE A 45 5.60 0.94 -16.46
C ILE A 45 6.41 -0.33 -16.16
N THR A 46 7.23 -0.29 -15.10
CA THR A 46 8.05 -1.44 -14.70
C THR A 46 7.19 -2.63 -14.31
N TYR A 47 6.12 -2.43 -13.52
CA TYR A 47 5.22 -3.48 -13.08
C TYR A 47 4.53 -4.18 -14.27
N PHE A 48 3.97 -3.44 -15.21
CA PHE A 48 3.31 -4.02 -16.38
C PHE A 48 4.30 -4.70 -17.31
N SER A 49 5.48 -4.11 -17.55
CA SER A 49 6.53 -4.73 -18.34
C SER A 49 6.99 -6.05 -17.72
N VAL A 50 7.23 -6.09 -16.40
CA VAL A 50 7.61 -7.32 -15.69
C VAL A 50 6.52 -8.40 -15.82
N ILE A 51 5.25 -8.05 -15.62
CA ILE A 51 4.16 -9.02 -15.79
C ILE A 51 4.08 -9.53 -17.24
N ALA A 52 4.22 -8.66 -18.23
CA ALA A 52 4.19 -9.05 -19.64
C ALA A 52 5.35 -10.00 -19.98
N ILE A 53 6.57 -9.67 -19.55
CA ILE A 53 7.76 -10.51 -19.74
C ILE A 53 7.57 -11.88 -19.08
N ILE A 54 7.10 -11.92 -17.83
CA ILE A 54 6.86 -13.19 -17.14
C ILE A 54 5.77 -14.00 -17.84
N LYS A 55 4.67 -13.37 -18.29
CA LYS A 55 3.61 -14.06 -19.04
C LYS A 55 4.14 -14.68 -20.34
N LEU A 56 4.95 -13.93 -21.09
CA LEU A 56 5.59 -14.42 -22.32
C LEU A 56 6.54 -15.59 -22.02
N TYR A 57 7.40 -15.44 -21.02
CA TYR A 57 8.33 -16.48 -20.59
C TYR A 57 7.62 -17.75 -20.10
N MET A 58 6.50 -17.60 -19.40
CA MET A 58 5.73 -18.71 -18.86
C MET A 58 4.84 -19.38 -19.90
N ARG A 59 4.62 -18.81 -21.10
CA ARG A 59 3.68 -19.35 -22.11
C ARG A 59 3.89 -20.85 -22.34
N ASN A 60 5.14 -21.25 -22.54
CA ASN A 60 5.51 -22.64 -22.88
C ASN A 60 6.00 -23.48 -21.67
N LYS A 61 5.93 -22.95 -20.43
CA LYS A 61 6.45 -23.65 -19.23
C LYS A 61 5.33 -24.17 -18.33
N LYS A 62 5.62 -25.21 -17.53
CA LYS A 62 4.71 -25.69 -16.48
C LYS A 62 4.66 -24.66 -15.32
N PRO A 63 3.56 -24.59 -14.54
CA PRO A 63 3.46 -23.69 -13.40
C PRO A 63 4.55 -24.01 -12.36
N PHE A 64 5.25 -23.00 -11.87
CA PHE A 64 6.27 -23.20 -10.84
C PHE A 64 5.63 -23.49 -9.48
N ASN A 65 6.16 -24.49 -8.76
CA ASN A 65 5.77 -24.76 -7.38
C ASN A 65 6.45 -23.79 -6.41
N MET A 66 5.92 -22.57 -6.32
CA MET A 66 6.44 -21.51 -5.45
C MET A 66 5.77 -21.48 -4.06
N ASN A 67 5.31 -22.63 -3.53
CA ASN A 67 4.53 -22.66 -2.28
C ASN A 67 5.33 -22.16 -1.06
N LYS A 68 6.61 -22.52 -0.92
CA LYS A 68 7.49 -22.01 0.15
C LYS A 68 7.64 -20.49 0.08
N PHE A 69 7.92 -19.96 -1.11
CA PHE A 69 8.04 -18.52 -1.34
C PHE A 69 6.71 -17.77 -1.13
N THR A 70 5.58 -18.36 -1.55
CA THR A 70 4.24 -17.81 -1.31
C THR A 70 3.96 -17.73 0.19
N SER A 71 4.27 -18.79 0.95
CA SER A 71 4.08 -18.83 2.40
C SER A 71 4.94 -17.79 3.11
N PHE A 72 6.22 -17.66 2.73
CA PHE A 72 7.11 -16.63 3.26
C PHE A 72 6.59 -15.22 3.01
N ASN A 73 6.23 -14.89 1.76
CA ASN A 73 5.66 -13.58 1.43
C ASN A 73 4.38 -13.28 2.21
N ASN A 74 3.50 -14.28 2.36
CA ASN A 74 2.29 -14.12 3.16
C ASN A 74 2.61 -13.83 4.64
N LYS A 75 3.64 -14.45 5.23
CA LYS A 75 4.09 -14.13 6.60
C LYS A 75 4.61 -12.70 6.71
N VAL A 76 5.40 -12.24 5.73
CA VAL A 76 5.87 -10.84 5.67
C VAL A 76 4.68 -9.88 5.60
N PHE A 77 3.67 -10.17 4.76
CA PHE A 77 2.47 -9.35 4.68
C PHE A 77 1.67 -9.32 5.98
N ILE A 78 1.60 -10.43 6.72
CA ILE A 78 0.96 -10.49 8.05
C ILE A 78 1.72 -9.60 9.03
N ALA A 79 3.03 -9.78 9.14
CA ALA A 79 3.87 -9.00 10.07
C ALA A 79 3.74 -7.50 9.80
N TRP A 80 3.84 -7.09 8.52
CA TRP A 80 3.72 -5.68 8.14
C TRP A 80 2.33 -5.12 8.43
N SER A 81 1.27 -5.89 8.19
CA SER A 81 -0.10 -5.45 8.46
C SER A 81 -0.35 -5.29 9.96
N ILE A 82 0.16 -6.19 10.81
CA ILE A 82 0.06 -6.09 12.27
C ILE A 82 0.81 -4.87 12.79
N ILE A 83 2.06 -4.68 12.36
CA ILE A 83 2.88 -3.51 12.75
C ILE A 83 2.16 -2.21 12.38
N LEU A 84 1.66 -2.11 11.15
CA LEU A 84 0.91 -0.94 10.71
C LEU A 84 -0.37 -0.73 11.50
N THR A 85 -1.12 -1.80 11.81
CA THR A 85 -2.32 -1.72 12.65
C THR A 85 -2.01 -1.20 14.05
N VAL A 86 -0.95 -1.69 14.70
CA VAL A 86 -0.58 -1.24 16.05
C VAL A 86 -0.14 0.22 16.04
N LEU A 87 0.75 0.59 15.11
CA LEU A 87 1.25 1.98 15.00
C LEU A 87 0.14 2.97 14.66
N SER A 88 -0.69 2.64 13.67
CA SER A 88 -1.82 3.50 13.28
C SER A 88 -2.91 3.53 14.36
N GLY A 89 -3.12 2.43 15.09
CA GLY A 89 -4.06 2.36 16.20
C GLY A 89 -3.63 3.24 17.38
N TYR A 90 -2.34 3.21 17.75
CA TYR A 90 -1.79 4.10 18.76
C TYR A 90 -1.96 5.57 18.38
N ASN A 91 -1.60 5.94 17.15
CA ASN A 91 -1.74 7.31 16.65
C ASN A 91 -3.21 7.75 16.55
N LEU A 92 -4.12 6.83 16.19
CA LEU A 92 -5.55 7.11 16.14
C LEU A 92 -6.12 7.32 17.54
N PHE A 93 -5.73 6.50 18.52
CA PHE A 93 -6.20 6.63 19.90
C PHE A 93 -5.69 7.91 20.56
N ASP A 94 -4.43 8.29 20.31
CA ASP A 94 -3.87 9.57 20.79
C ASP A 94 -4.58 10.79 20.19
N LYS A 95 -5.04 10.70 18.93
CA LYS A 95 -5.84 11.77 18.31
C LYS A 95 -7.26 11.81 18.86
N LEU A 96 -7.91 10.66 19.03
CA LEU A 96 -9.28 10.57 19.56
C LEU A 96 -9.39 10.99 21.03
N SER A 97 -8.32 10.88 21.81
CA SER A 97 -8.30 11.37 23.20
C SER A 97 -8.14 12.89 23.31
N LYS A 98 -7.66 13.55 22.25
CA LYS A 98 -7.37 15.00 22.22
C LYS A 98 -8.35 15.82 21.39
N PHE A 99 -8.97 15.21 20.37
CA PHE A 99 -9.79 15.91 19.37
C PHE A 99 -11.08 15.16 19.07
N ASN A 100 -12.11 15.91 18.69
CA ASN A 100 -13.35 15.32 18.18
C ASN A 100 -13.17 14.73 16.77
N ILE A 101 -14.04 13.78 16.37
CA ILE A 101 -13.96 13.12 15.04
C ILE A 101 -14.01 14.13 13.89
N ILE A 102 -14.77 15.22 14.07
CA ILE A 102 -14.89 16.31 13.07
C ILE A 102 -13.59 17.12 13.01
N GLU A 103 -12.95 17.38 14.14
CA GLU A 103 -11.67 18.10 14.22
C GLU A 103 -10.51 17.26 13.65
N ILE A 104 -10.59 15.93 13.73
CA ILE A 104 -9.64 15.02 13.08
C ILE A 104 -9.75 15.08 11.55
N TYR A 105 -10.95 15.40 11.04
CA TYR A 105 -11.20 15.54 9.61
C TYR A 105 -10.69 16.90 9.07
N CYS A 106 -10.86 17.97 9.85
CA CYS A 106 -10.36 19.29 9.50
C CYS A 106 -8.82 19.36 9.61
N GLU A 107 -8.19 20.04 8.67
CA GLU A 107 -6.74 20.15 8.59
C GLU A 107 -6.20 21.05 9.71
N HIS A 108 -5.34 20.49 10.57
CA HIS A 108 -4.53 21.27 11.51
C HIS A 108 -3.07 21.26 11.04
N GLU A 109 -2.51 22.45 10.78
CA GLU A 109 -1.13 22.67 10.28
C GLU A 109 -0.03 22.04 11.17
N THR A 110 -0.35 21.69 12.41
CA THR A 110 0.57 21.06 13.37
C THR A 110 0.89 19.60 13.03
N THR A 111 0.20 18.99 12.07
CA THR A 111 0.35 17.56 11.72
C THR A 111 1.38 17.26 10.63
N THR A 112 2.20 18.26 10.26
CA THR A 112 3.10 18.21 9.09
C THR A 112 4.40 17.41 9.31
N LYS A 113 4.75 17.08 10.57
CA LYS A 113 5.95 16.31 10.94
C LYS A 113 5.63 15.28 12.02
N GLY A 114 6.32 14.13 12.00
CA GLY A 114 6.28 13.14 13.08
C GLY A 114 5.76 11.76 12.67
N LEU A 115 5.11 11.07 13.62
CA LEU A 115 4.73 9.66 13.48
C LEU A 115 3.68 9.41 12.38
N TRP A 116 2.77 10.37 12.16
CA TRP A 116 1.71 10.24 11.14
C TRP A 116 2.23 10.11 9.70
N PRO A 117 3.00 11.07 9.15
CA PRO A 117 3.50 10.96 7.79
C PRO A 117 4.41 9.72 7.63
N TYR A 118 5.11 9.31 8.69
CA TYR A 118 5.93 8.10 8.70
C TYR A 118 5.07 6.82 8.56
N ILE A 119 4.00 6.68 9.33
CA ILE A 119 3.08 5.53 9.22
C ILE A 119 2.44 5.46 7.84
N THR A 120 1.95 6.60 7.32
CA THR A 120 1.34 6.66 5.99
C THR A 120 2.36 6.33 4.89
N TYR A 121 3.62 6.73 5.07
CA TYR A 121 4.71 6.35 4.17
C TYR A 121 5.05 4.85 4.22
N LEU A 122 5.16 4.25 5.42
CA LEU A 122 5.33 2.81 5.55
C LEU A 122 4.17 2.03 4.93
N TYR A 123 2.95 2.55 5.06
CA TYR A 123 1.77 2.00 4.43
C TYR A 123 1.85 2.09 2.89
N TYR A 124 2.30 3.21 2.36
CA TYR A 124 2.56 3.40 0.92
C TYR A 124 3.59 2.37 0.40
N LEU A 125 4.73 2.22 1.07
CA LEU A 125 5.74 1.22 0.72
C LEU A 125 5.19 -0.21 0.78
N ASN A 126 4.41 -0.55 1.80
CA ASN A 126 3.77 -1.86 1.90
C ASN A 126 2.86 -2.13 0.70
N LYS A 127 2.12 -1.14 0.20
CA LYS A 127 1.27 -1.30 -0.99
C LYS A 127 2.06 -1.54 -2.28
N ILE A 128 3.22 -0.92 -2.40
CA ILE A 128 4.15 -1.21 -3.51
C ILE A 128 4.69 -2.62 -3.37
N TYR A 129 5.11 -3.02 -2.17
CA TYR A 129 5.59 -4.37 -1.90
C TYR A 129 4.53 -5.44 -2.20
N GLN A 130 3.23 -5.16 -2.01
CA GLN A 130 2.14 -6.08 -2.35
C GLN A 130 2.06 -6.44 -3.84
N LEU A 131 2.63 -5.64 -4.75
CA LEU A 131 2.71 -5.96 -6.18
C LEU A 131 3.55 -7.23 -6.44
N THR A 132 4.49 -7.55 -5.53
CA THR A 132 5.26 -8.80 -5.59
C THR A 132 4.36 -10.04 -5.51
N GLY A 133 3.23 -9.96 -4.80
CA GLY A 133 2.24 -11.03 -4.74
C GLY A 133 1.64 -11.34 -6.12
N SER A 134 1.40 -10.31 -6.94
CA SER A 134 0.91 -10.46 -8.31
C SER A 134 1.95 -11.10 -9.23
N ILE A 135 3.24 -10.77 -9.02
CA ILE A 135 4.36 -11.40 -9.71
C ILE A 135 4.41 -12.90 -9.40
N ILE A 136 4.31 -13.29 -8.12
CA ILE A 136 4.28 -14.70 -7.68
C ILE A 136 3.09 -15.45 -8.31
N LEU A 137 1.91 -14.84 -8.33
CA LEU A 137 0.73 -15.45 -8.95
C LEU A 137 0.93 -15.70 -10.45
N THR A 138 1.60 -14.78 -11.14
CA THR A 138 1.92 -14.91 -12.57
C THR A 138 2.88 -16.09 -12.81
N PHE A 139 3.91 -16.27 -11.98
CA PHE A 139 4.80 -17.44 -12.05
C PHE A 139 4.08 -18.77 -11.78
N LYS A 140 3.03 -18.76 -10.96
CA LYS A 140 2.19 -19.94 -10.69
C LYS A 140 1.15 -20.18 -11.79
N LYS A 141 1.15 -19.40 -12.88
CA LYS A 141 0.08 -19.38 -13.91
C LYS A 141 -1.32 -19.22 -13.32
N LYS A 142 -1.44 -18.59 -12.15
CA LYS A 142 -2.75 -18.29 -11.57
C LYS A 142 -3.30 -17.01 -12.20
N SER A 143 -4.59 -17.02 -12.54
CA SER A 143 -5.24 -15.87 -13.14
C SER A 143 -5.19 -14.66 -12.20
N LEU A 144 -4.55 -13.59 -12.66
CA LEU A 144 -4.65 -12.27 -12.06
C LEU A 144 -6.04 -11.71 -12.41
N ARG A 145 -6.93 -11.64 -11.43
CA ARG A 145 -8.26 -11.04 -11.63
C ARG A 145 -8.09 -9.57 -11.97
N HIS A 146 -8.79 -9.09 -13.00
CA HIS A 146 -8.79 -7.68 -13.40
C HIS A 146 -9.00 -6.74 -12.20
N TYR A 147 -9.99 -7.05 -11.35
CA TYR A 147 -10.29 -6.28 -10.14
C TYR A 147 -9.09 -6.15 -9.17
N HIS A 148 -8.25 -7.17 -9.06
CA HIS A 148 -7.07 -7.13 -8.19
C HIS A 148 -6.07 -6.07 -8.69
N ILE A 149 -5.80 -6.05 -10.00
CA ILE A 149 -4.88 -5.09 -10.61
C ILE A 149 -5.43 -3.68 -10.47
N TRP A 150 -6.70 -3.46 -10.84
CA TRP A 150 -7.36 -2.15 -10.74
C TRP A 150 -7.31 -1.57 -9.32
N ARG A 151 -7.56 -2.39 -8.30
CA ARG A 151 -7.45 -1.96 -6.91
C ARG A 151 -6.06 -1.42 -6.57
N HIS A 152 -4.98 -2.05 -7.05
CA HIS A 152 -3.63 -1.55 -6.81
C HIS A 152 -3.34 -0.29 -7.63
N ILE A 153 -3.82 -0.22 -8.88
CA ILE A 153 -3.72 0.98 -9.75
C ILE A 153 -4.31 2.20 -9.06
N TYR A 154 -5.46 2.04 -8.41
CA TYR A 154 -6.14 3.14 -7.73
C TYR A 154 -5.58 3.43 -6.33
N ALA A 155 -5.24 2.40 -5.56
CA ALA A 155 -4.81 2.58 -4.17
C ALA A 155 -3.45 3.30 -4.04
N ILE A 156 -2.47 3.02 -4.90
CA ILE A 156 -1.12 3.61 -4.78
C ILE A 156 -1.14 5.13 -5.02
N PRO A 157 -1.74 5.65 -6.11
CA PRO A 157 -1.88 7.10 -6.32
C PRO A 157 -2.76 7.78 -5.26
N LEU A 158 -3.79 7.09 -4.76
CA LEU A 158 -4.64 7.64 -3.69
C LEU A 158 -3.82 7.93 -2.43
N ILE A 159 -3.00 6.97 -1.99
CA ILE A 159 -2.15 7.13 -0.79
C ILE A 159 -1.06 8.18 -1.04
N TYR A 160 -0.54 8.25 -2.27
CA TYR A 160 0.37 9.33 -2.66
C TYR A 160 -0.29 10.70 -2.50
N SER A 161 -1.54 10.85 -2.94
CA SER A 161 -2.31 12.08 -2.74
C SER A 161 -2.47 12.41 -1.25
N TRP A 162 -2.72 11.40 -0.41
CA TRP A 162 -2.81 11.59 1.05
C TRP A 162 -1.53 12.11 1.68
N LEU A 163 -0.38 11.62 1.21
CA LEU A 163 0.94 12.09 1.65
C LEU A 163 1.24 13.50 1.15
N ASN A 164 0.89 13.78 -0.11
CA ASN A 164 1.13 15.08 -0.73
C ASN A 164 0.26 16.19 -0.12
N ASN A 165 -1.03 15.91 0.07
CA ASN A 165 -2.03 16.84 0.60
C ASN A 165 -2.18 16.72 2.13
N ARG A 166 -1.26 16.02 2.80
CA ARG A 166 -1.15 15.94 4.26
C ARG A 166 -2.47 15.57 4.98
N MET A 167 -3.24 14.67 4.37
CA MET A 167 -4.62 14.39 4.80
C MET A 167 -4.66 13.61 6.13
N ASN A 168 -5.09 14.26 7.20
CA ASN A 168 -5.18 13.68 8.54
C ASN A 168 -6.05 12.42 8.63
N TYR A 169 -7.14 12.40 7.86
CA TYR A 169 -8.08 11.27 7.77
C TYR A 169 -7.41 9.96 7.36
N SER A 170 -6.33 10.01 6.60
CA SER A 170 -5.60 8.81 6.16
C SER A 170 -5.17 7.91 7.33
N THR A 171 -4.97 8.44 8.55
CA THR A 171 -4.64 7.63 9.74
C THR A 171 -5.68 6.55 9.99
N LEU A 172 -6.95 6.94 9.96
CA LEU A 172 -8.09 6.06 10.19
C LEU A 172 -8.22 5.06 9.05
N ALA A 173 -8.07 5.53 7.81
CA ALA A 173 -8.12 4.67 6.63
C ALA A 173 -6.97 3.62 6.62
N VAL A 174 -5.76 4.02 7.02
CA VAL A 174 -4.61 3.12 7.16
C VAL A 174 -4.88 2.09 8.25
N PHE A 175 -5.42 2.50 9.39
CA PHE A 175 -5.76 1.59 10.49
C PHE A 175 -6.77 0.53 10.06
N VAL A 176 -7.94 0.96 9.55
CA VAL A 176 -9.01 0.04 9.15
C VAL A 176 -8.55 -0.90 8.04
N ASN A 177 -7.86 -0.39 7.01
CA ASN A 177 -7.37 -1.25 5.93
C ASN A 177 -6.31 -2.25 6.44
N SER A 178 -5.38 -1.83 7.28
CA SER A 178 -4.31 -2.71 7.79
C SER A 178 -4.87 -3.78 8.72
N PHE A 179 -5.88 -3.43 9.52
CA PHE A 179 -6.60 -4.36 10.37
C PHE A 179 -7.30 -5.46 9.55
N VAL A 180 -8.08 -5.07 8.53
CA VAL A 180 -8.74 -6.04 7.62
C VAL A 180 -7.70 -6.87 6.84
N HIS A 181 -6.58 -6.27 6.43
CA HIS A 181 -5.51 -7.01 5.75
C HIS A 181 -4.83 -8.06 6.62
N SER A 182 -4.66 -7.78 7.92
CA SER A 182 -4.11 -8.77 8.85
C SER A 182 -4.91 -10.08 8.79
N PHE A 183 -6.25 -10.00 8.82
CA PHE A 183 -7.11 -11.17 8.67
C PHE A 183 -7.03 -11.81 7.27
N LEU A 184 -6.99 -10.99 6.21
CA LEU A 184 -6.91 -11.49 4.84
C LEU A 184 -5.61 -12.26 4.56
N TYR A 185 -4.48 -11.80 5.10
CA TYR A 185 -3.20 -12.46 4.91
C TYR A 185 -3.05 -13.70 5.80
N ILE A 186 -3.60 -13.69 7.02
CA ILE A 186 -3.71 -14.90 7.84
C ILE A 186 -4.52 -15.97 7.08
N TYR A 187 -5.64 -15.57 6.47
CA TYR A 187 -6.46 -16.45 5.64
C TYR A 187 -5.66 -17.01 4.45
N SER A 188 -4.95 -16.14 3.73
CA SER A 188 -4.17 -16.51 2.54
C SER A 188 -2.97 -17.41 2.88
N TRP A 189 -2.36 -17.19 4.05
CA TRP A 189 -1.30 -18.04 4.57
C TRP A 189 -1.83 -19.43 4.93
N LYS A 190 -2.96 -19.52 5.63
CA LYS A 190 -3.60 -20.81 5.97
C LYS A 190 -3.89 -21.64 4.72
N ILE A 191 -4.46 -21.04 3.67
CA ILE A 191 -4.70 -21.73 2.38
C ILE A 191 -3.40 -22.19 1.72
N SER A 192 -2.32 -21.43 1.87
CA SER A 192 -1.03 -21.81 1.27
C SER A 192 -0.37 -23.01 1.96
N VAL A 193 -0.77 -23.29 3.20
CA VAL A 193 -0.29 -24.42 4.01
C VAL A 193 -1.22 -25.62 3.89
N ASP A 194 -2.53 -25.39 3.97
CA ASP A 194 -3.56 -26.42 3.98
C ASP A 194 -4.83 -25.90 3.29
N VAL A 195 -5.19 -26.50 2.16
CA VAL A 195 -6.33 -26.06 1.34
C VAL A 195 -7.66 -26.47 1.97
N ASP A 196 -7.68 -27.58 2.71
CA ASP A 196 -8.90 -28.19 3.25
C ASP A 196 -9.40 -27.45 4.49
N LYS A 197 -8.52 -26.67 5.13
CA LYS A 197 -8.85 -25.81 6.29
C LYS A 197 -9.21 -24.38 5.91
N ALA A 198 -9.54 -24.10 4.65
CA ALA A 198 -9.86 -22.76 4.18
C ALA A 198 -11.12 -22.18 4.90
N PRO A 199 -10.99 -21.08 5.67
CA PRO A 199 -12.14 -20.53 6.39
C PRO A 199 -13.29 -20.02 5.48
N PHE A 200 -14.54 -20.14 5.93
CA PHE A 200 -15.71 -19.72 5.14
C PHE A 200 -15.87 -18.19 5.00
N TYR A 201 -15.22 -17.40 5.84
CA TYR A 201 -15.42 -15.94 5.90
C TYR A 201 -14.67 -15.12 4.84
N LYS A 202 -14.04 -15.75 3.83
CA LYS A 202 -13.32 -15.07 2.74
C LYS A 202 -14.12 -13.96 2.07
N LYS A 203 -15.39 -14.25 1.74
CA LYS A 203 -16.26 -13.31 1.01
C LYS A 203 -16.48 -12.03 1.82
N LYS A 204 -16.67 -12.16 3.14
CA LYS A 204 -16.86 -11.03 4.06
C LYS A 204 -15.61 -10.15 4.12
N ILE A 205 -14.42 -10.74 4.27
CA ILE A 205 -13.16 -9.99 4.34
C ILE A 205 -12.93 -9.19 3.05
N ILE A 206 -13.12 -9.82 1.88
CA ILE A 206 -12.93 -9.16 0.58
C ILE A 206 -13.95 -8.03 0.42
N PHE A 207 -15.20 -8.24 0.83
CA PHE A 207 -16.23 -7.20 0.82
C PHE A 207 -15.82 -5.98 1.66
N PHE A 208 -15.40 -6.18 2.91
CA PHE A 208 -14.95 -5.09 3.77
C PHE A 208 -13.75 -4.33 3.18
N GLN A 209 -12.80 -5.05 2.59
CA GLN A 209 -11.64 -4.42 1.95
C GLN A 209 -12.06 -3.56 0.74
N SER A 210 -12.96 -4.06 -0.09
CA SER A 210 -13.49 -3.33 -1.24
C SER A 210 -14.31 -2.11 -0.83
N LEU A 211 -15.17 -2.26 0.18
CA LEU A 211 -15.96 -1.17 0.75
C LEU A 211 -15.06 -0.07 1.33
N HIS A 212 -14.02 -0.45 2.07
CA HIS A 212 -13.07 0.50 2.63
C HIS A 212 -12.39 1.34 1.55
N LEU A 213 -11.98 0.73 0.43
CA LEU A 213 -11.37 1.46 -0.69
C LEU A 213 -12.36 2.49 -1.27
N LEU A 214 -13.62 2.10 -1.47
CA LEU A 214 -14.64 2.99 -2.02
C LEU A 214 -14.92 4.18 -1.08
N LEU A 215 -15.05 3.92 0.23
CA LEU A 215 -15.21 4.96 1.23
C LEU A 215 -14.00 5.90 1.29
N SER A 216 -12.78 5.34 1.20
CA SER A 216 -11.54 6.10 1.14
C SER A 216 -11.50 7.05 -0.08
N PHE A 217 -12.04 6.63 -1.22
CA PHE A 217 -12.19 7.50 -2.39
C PHE A 217 -13.24 8.58 -2.18
N ALA A 218 -14.42 8.22 -1.67
CA ALA A 218 -15.52 9.17 -1.44
C ALA A 218 -15.10 10.32 -0.51
N ILE A 219 -14.30 10.01 0.50
CA ILE A 219 -13.81 10.98 1.49
C ILE A 219 -12.72 11.91 0.91
N CYS A 220 -12.06 11.52 -0.18
CA CYS A 220 -11.12 12.41 -0.85
C CYS A 220 -11.78 13.43 -1.77
N ILE A 221 -13.05 13.21 -2.16
CA ILE A 221 -13.76 14.06 -3.12
C ILE A 221 -13.78 15.53 -2.68
N PRO A 222 -14.12 15.89 -1.41
CA PRO A 222 -14.15 17.29 -0.99
C PRO A 222 -12.81 18.01 -1.16
N HIS A 223 -11.69 17.32 -0.93
CA HIS A 223 -10.34 17.90 -1.06
C HIS A 223 -9.84 18.05 -2.50
N VAL A 224 -10.61 17.61 -3.49
CA VAL A 224 -10.32 17.88 -4.92
C VAL A 224 -11.01 19.17 -5.37
N PHE A 225 -12.07 19.59 -4.68
CA PHE A 225 -12.88 20.76 -5.03
C PHE A 225 -12.55 22.01 -4.20
N PHE A 226 -11.68 21.90 -3.20
CA PHE A 226 -11.14 22.97 -2.37
C PHE A 226 -9.61 22.94 -2.43
#